data_AF-A0AA95FH11-F1
#
_entry.id   AF-A0AA95FH11-F1
#
_cell.length_a   1.000
_cell.length_b   1.000
_cell.length_c   1.000
_cell.angle_alpha   90.00
_cell.angle_beta   90.00
_cell.angle_gamma   90.00
#
_symmetry.space_group_name_H-M   'P 1'
#
loop_
_entity.id
_entity.type
_entity.pdbx_description
1 polymer ?
#
loop_
_entity_poly.entity_id
_entity_poly.type
_entity_poly.pdbx_seq_one_letter_code
_entity_poly.pdbx_strand_id
1 'polypeptide(L)'
;MKTLFRSGFNFGNQIIESQEMKIHIIGKLSETIAKRLNFKDTLMIEYERDFYKNRLFVLENDNSNYKILGLKDEVVMKSNGKGAAVRIVDENINVVDILKLVEYSILNRKKINKSLIPMDYTYSYEGDKITVLANSEVFIQNIIQKKSNLINEIIDDEIELVNNGFIQTRISWKNDEFIFGFNEIPPSNGNYIDVKSEKYVLRDFKYYIESMWHNFFVIFPDPANFIYFDGRDENTFLQHINDTVNDLYPFRLGNDIITNNVVLLIPYKDDFFYVYHKKKKLLQKIE
;
A
#
# COMPACT_ATOMS: atom_id res chain seq x y z
N MET A 1 -20.03 -8.44 9.78
CA MET A 1 -19.53 -7.28 9.00
C MET A 1 -18.99 -7.82 7.70
N LYS A 2 -19.38 -7.27 6.54
CA LYS A 2 -18.73 -7.58 5.26
C LYS A 2 -17.94 -6.34 4.87
N THR A 3 -16.62 -6.44 4.85
CA THR A 3 -15.75 -5.39 4.31
C THR A 3 -15.51 -5.73 2.85
N LEU A 4 -16.01 -4.90 1.94
CA LEU A 4 -15.67 -5.01 0.53
C LEU A 4 -14.46 -4.12 0.27
N PHE A 5 -13.43 -4.74 -0.28
CA PHE A 5 -12.19 -4.10 -0.67
C PHE A 5 -12.03 -4.24 -2.17
N ARG A 6 -11.77 -3.15 -2.85
CA ARG A 6 -11.38 -3.14 -4.26
C ARG A 6 -10.24 -2.15 -4.43
N SER A 7 -9.22 -2.58 -5.14
CA SER A 7 -8.03 -1.81 -5.42
C SER A 7 -7.71 -1.97 -6.90
N GLY A 8 -7.22 -0.90 -7.55
CA GLY A 8 -6.80 -0.90 -8.95
C GLY A 8 -5.44 -1.59 -9.19
N PHE A 9 -4.87 -2.22 -8.17
CA PHE A 9 -3.56 -2.85 -8.28
C PHE A 9 -3.64 -4.26 -8.87
N ASN A 10 -2.76 -4.52 -9.82
CA ASN A 10 -2.61 -5.81 -10.45
C ASN A 10 -1.66 -6.63 -9.57
N PHE A 11 -2.18 -7.59 -8.79
CA PHE A 11 -1.40 -8.52 -7.96
C PHE A 11 -0.60 -9.54 -8.79
N GLY A 12 0.03 -9.10 -9.88
CA GLY A 12 0.75 -9.91 -10.84
C GLY A 12 2.11 -9.33 -11.17
N ASN A 13 3.14 -10.18 -11.08
CA ASN A 13 4.57 -9.94 -11.28
C ASN A 13 5.35 -9.29 -10.13
N GLN A 14 5.48 -9.95 -8.96
CA GLN A 14 6.57 -9.78 -7.94
C GLN A 14 6.99 -8.39 -7.46
N ILE A 15 6.33 -7.37 -7.95
CA ILE A 15 6.56 -5.96 -7.76
C ILE A 15 5.33 -5.50 -7.03
N ILE A 16 5.50 -5.11 -5.78
CA ILE A 16 4.39 -4.74 -4.90
C ILE A 16 4.64 -3.33 -4.42
N GLU A 17 3.68 -2.45 -4.67
CA GLU A 17 3.73 -1.06 -4.22
C GLU A 17 3.39 -0.91 -2.74
N SER A 18 3.90 0.16 -2.11
CA SER A 18 3.50 0.48 -0.74
C SER A 18 2.01 0.79 -0.64
N GLN A 19 1.43 1.45 -1.66
CA GLN A 19 0.02 1.83 -1.66
C GLN A 19 -0.89 0.59 -1.60
N GLU A 20 -0.54 -0.51 -2.28
CA GLU A 20 -1.22 -1.81 -2.15
C GLU A 20 -1.29 -2.28 -0.70
N MET A 21 -0.14 -2.27 -0.04
CA MET A 21 0.00 -2.73 1.33
C MET A 21 -0.75 -1.82 2.31
N LYS A 22 -0.72 -0.50 2.10
CA LYS A 22 -1.45 0.48 2.91
C LYS A 22 -2.95 0.23 2.90
N ILE A 23 -3.54 -0.08 1.75
CA ILE A 23 -4.99 -0.32 1.73
C ILE A 23 -5.31 -1.63 2.49
N HIS A 24 -4.47 -2.68 2.39
CA HIS A 24 -4.65 -3.91 3.18
C HIS A 24 -4.59 -3.65 4.69
N ILE A 25 -3.62 -2.83 5.12
CA ILE A 25 -3.52 -2.35 6.51
C ILE A 25 -4.80 -1.63 6.92
N ILE A 26 -5.27 -0.68 6.10
CA ILE A 26 -6.50 0.08 6.36
C ILE A 26 -7.69 -0.86 6.49
N GLY A 27 -7.83 -1.86 5.62
CA GLY A 27 -8.91 -2.85 5.68
C GLY A 27 -8.94 -3.61 7.00
N LYS A 28 -7.78 -4.15 7.43
CA LYS A 28 -7.65 -4.88 8.70
C LYS A 28 -7.96 -4.00 9.91
N LEU A 29 -7.37 -2.81 9.97
CA LEU A 29 -7.56 -1.89 11.09
C LEU A 29 -8.98 -1.31 11.15
N SER A 30 -9.61 -1.10 9.99
CA SER A 30 -11.00 -0.64 9.92
C SER A 30 -11.98 -1.66 10.47
N GLU A 31 -11.71 -2.96 10.30
CA GLU A 31 -12.49 -4.01 10.95
C GLU A 31 -12.38 -3.92 12.47
N THR A 32 -11.17 -3.68 12.99
CA THR A 32 -10.92 -3.47 14.42
C THR A 32 -11.66 -2.23 14.95
N ILE A 33 -11.60 -1.09 14.24
CA ILE A 33 -12.36 0.12 14.58
C ILE A 33 -13.85 -0.18 14.66
N ALA A 34 -14.41 -0.81 13.61
CA ALA A 34 -15.83 -1.11 13.55
C ALA A 34 -16.26 -2.05 14.68
N LYS A 35 -15.45 -3.05 15.05
CA LYS A 35 -15.68 -3.90 16.23
C LYS A 35 -15.68 -3.10 17.53
N ARG A 36 -14.67 -2.26 17.75
CA ARG A 36 -14.50 -1.42 18.97
C ARG A 36 -15.64 -0.40 19.12
N LEU A 37 -16.15 0.13 18.01
CA LEU A 37 -17.29 1.05 17.98
C LEU A 37 -18.66 0.35 17.91
N ASN A 38 -18.70 -0.99 17.98
CA ASN A 38 -19.93 -1.81 17.86
C ASN A 38 -20.74 -1.48 16.59
N PHE A 39 -20.05 -1.20 15.48
CA PHE A 39 -20.65 -0.92 14.19
C PHE A 39 -21.01 -2.24 13.49
N LYS A 40 -22.32 -2.46 13.29
CA LYS A 40 -22.86 -3.73 12.78
C LYS A 40 -23.20 -3.72 11.29
N ASP A 41 -23.34 -2.53 10.71
CA ASP A 41 -23.66 -2.35 9.30
C ASP A 41 -22.43 -2.56 8.41
N THR A 42 -22.61 -2.50 7.09
CA THR A 42 -21.50 -2.63 6.14
C THR A 42 -20.63 -1.37 6.18
N LEU A 43 -19.31 -1.56 6.30
CA LEU A 43 -18.31 -0.52 6.09
C LEU A 43 -17.64 -0.78 4.74
N MET A 44 -17.75 0.18 3.83
CA MET A 44 -17.10 0.12 2.53
C MET A 44 -15.91 1.07 2.51
N ILE A 45 -14.78 0.57 2.03
CA ILE A 45 -13.56 1.36 1.84
C ILE A 45 -13.13 1.16 0.40
N GLU A 46 -13.09 2.26 -0.34
CA GLU A 46 -12.79 2.28 -1.75
C GLU A 46 -11.62 3.23 -1.96
N TYR A 47 -10.58 2.73 -2.63
CA TYR A 47 -9.44 3.54 -3.02
C TYR A 47 -9.18 3.37 -4.50
N GLU A 48 -9.17 4.49 -5.21
CA GLU A 48 -8.74 4.57 -6.59
C GLU A 48 -7.51 5.47 -6.68
N ARG A 49 -6.46 4.95 -7.34
CA ARG A 49 -5.26 5.73 -7.58
C ARG A 49 -5.47 6.62 -8.79
N ASP A 50 -5.27 7.92 -8.61
CA ASP A 50 -5.36 8.90 -9.70
C ASP A 50 -4.03 9.65 -9.89
N PHE A 51 -3.41 9.43 -11.05
CA PHE A 51 -2.16 10.05 -11.45
C PHE A 51 -2.32 11.50 -11.97
N TYR A 52 -3.56 11.96 -12.17
CA TYR A 52 -3.90 13.34 -12.56
C TYR A 52 -4.05 14.29 -11.37
N LYS A 53 -3.77 13.81 -10.15
CA LYS A 53 -3.87 14.59 -8.90
C LYS A 53 -5.28 15.14 -8.62
N ASN A 54 -6.33 14.54 -9.19
CA ASN A 54 -7.70 14.85 -8.77
C ASN A 54 -7.96 14.20 -7.42
N ARG A 55 -7.74 14.95 -6.36
CA ARG A 55 -8.01 14.46 -5.01
C ARG A 55 -9.49 14.55 -4.68
N LEU A 56 -10.10 13.43 -4.33
CA LEU A 56 -11.53 13.35 -4.00
C LEU A 56 -11.74 12.47 -2.76
N PHE A 57 -12.50 12.98 -1.80
CA PHE A 57 -12.94 12.20 -0.64
C PHE A 57 -14.46 12.20 -0.56
N VAL A 58 -15.04 11.02 -0.38
CA VAL A 58 -16.48 10.85 -0.19
C VAL A 58 -16.73 10.02 1.05
N LEU A 59 -17.19 10.68 2.10
CA LEU A 59 -17.67 10.07 3.33
C LEU A 59 -19.20 10.12 3.34
N GLU A 60 -19.84 8.96 3.37
CA GLU A 60 -21.29 8.88 3.33
C GLU A 60 -21.84 7.68 4.09
N ASN A 61 -23.15 7.70 4.33
CA ASN A 61 -23.87 6.60 4.98
C ASN A 61 -24.51 5.60 3.99
N ASP A 62 -24.13 5.69 2.71
CA ASP A 62 -24.58 4.81 1.64
C ASP A 62 -23.36 4.07 1.04
N ASN A 63 -23.44 2.75 0.97
CA ASN A 63 -22.40 1.88 0.41
C ASN A 63 -22.64 1.53 -1.07
N SER A 64 -23.35 2.38 -1.81
CA SER A 64 -23.56 2.19 -3.24
C SER A 64 -22.28 2.43 -4.04
N ASN A 65 -21.94 1.55 -4.99
CA ASN A 65 -20.72 1.73 -5.82
C ASN A 65 -20.90 2.74 -6.97
N TYR A 66 -22.04 3.44 -7.03
CA TYR A 66 -22.45 4.20 -8.22
C TYR A 66 -21.74 5.54 -8.43
N LYS A 67 -20.76 5.91 -7.60
CA LYS A 67 -20.21 7.27 -7.62
C LYS A 67 -18.88 7.45 -8.34
N ILE A 68 -17.92 6.54 -8.17
CA ILE A 68 -16.58 6.73 -8.72
C ILE A 68 -16.25 5.54 -9.62
N LEU A 69 -16.17 4.32 -9.09
CA LEU A 69 -15.92 3.13 -9.91
C LEU A 69 -17.11 2.70 -10.79
N GLY A 70 -18.35 2.95 -10.36
CA GLY A 70 -19.54 2.69 -11.19
C GLY A 70 -19.56 3.50 -12.49
N LEU A 71 -18.75 4.57 -12.59
CA LEU A 71 -18.60 5.39 -13.78
C LEU A 71 -17.50 4.90 -14.73
N LYS A 72 -16.52 4.15 -14.23
CA LYS A 72 -15.36 3.67 -15.01
C LYS A 72 -15.49 2.20 -15.43
N ASP A 73 -16.03 1.34 -14.57
CA ASP A 73 -15.97 -0.12 -14.76
C ASP A 73 -17.33 -0.81 -15.00
N GLU A 74 -18.43 -0.05 -15.08
CA GLU A 74 -19.82 -0.58 -15.20
C GLU A 74 -20.25 -1.57 -14.09
N VAL A 75 -19.46 -1.71 -13.01
CA VAL A 75 -19.75 -2.64 -11.91
C VAL A 75 -20.80 -2.06 -10.98
N VAL A 76 -22.01 -2.62 -11.03
CA VAL A 76 -23.13 -2.21 -10.19
C VAL A 76 -23.21 -3.06 -8.91
N MET A 77 -22.86 -2.46 -7.77
CA MET A 77 -23.34 -2.95 -6.48
C MET A 77 -24.58 -2.18 -6.04
N LYS A 78 -25.67 -2.92 -5.86
CA LYS A 78 -26.89 -2.37 -5.26
C LYS A 78 -26.60 -1.97 -3.82
N SER A 79 -26.88 -0.70 -3.49
CA SER A 79 -26.93 -0.22 -2.11
C SER A 79 -27.78 -1.15 -1.27
N ASN A 80 -27.37 -1.44 -0.03
CA ASN A 80 -28.27 -2.02 0.96
C ASN A 80 -28.97 -0.94 1.81
N GLY A 81 -28.74 0.36 1.50
CA GLY A 81 -29.27 1.53 2.21
C GLY A 81 -28.78 1.67 3.65
N LYS A 82 -27.82 0.84 4.09
CA LYS A 82 -27.39 0.72 5.48
C LYS A 82 -25.89 0.48 5.55
N GLY A 83 -25.15 1.54 5.87
CA GLY A 83 -23.71 1.41 6.08
C GLY A 83 -23.00 2.74 6.30
N ALA A 84 -21.69 2.67 6.12
CA ALA A 84 -20.82 3.80 5.95
C ALA A 84 -19.87 3.49 4.80
N ALA A 85 -19.52 4.49 4.01
CA ALA A 85 -18.56 4.38 2.94
C ALA A 85 -17.53 5.51 3.03
N VAL A 86 -16.27 5.12 2.88
CA VAL A 86 -15.11 6.00 2.76
C VAL A 86 -14.49 5.74 1.40
N ARG A 87 -14.62 6.70 0.48
CA ARG A 87 -14.03 6.61 -0.85
C ARG A 87 -12.97 7.66 -1.04
N ILE A 88 -11.85 7.25 -1.58
CA ILE A 88 -10.66 8.06 -1.75
C ILE A 88 -10.18 7.92 -3.18
N VAL A 89 -10.07 9.06 -3.88
CA VAL A 89 -9.31 9.17 -5.13
C VAL A 89 -8.10 10.01 -4.80
N ASP A 90 -6.92 9.40 -4.83
CA ASP A 90 -5.67 10.08 -4.50
C ASP A 90 -4.48 9.32 -5.09
N GLU A 91 -3.39 10.02 -5.38
CA GLU A 91 -2.16 9.38 -5.86
C GLU A 91 -1.51 8.53 -4.76
N ASN A 92 -1.56 9.03 -3.52
CA ASN A 92 -0.96 8.41 -2.35
C ASN A 92 -1.86 8.59 -1.12
N ILE A 93 -1.92 7.57 -0.26
CA ILE A 93 -2.66 7.63 0.99
C ILE A 93 -1.75 7.46 2.21
N ASN A 94 -2.17 8.05 3.33
CA ASN A 94 -1.61 7.79 4.65
C ASN A 94 -2.60 6.93 5.46
N VAL A 95 -2.10 5.84 6.06
CA VAL A 95 -2.94 4.87 6.78
C VAL A 95 -3.69 5.54 7.93
N VAL A 96 -3.00 6.28 8.78
CA VAL A 96 -3.57 6.91 9.99
C VAL A 96 -4.67 7.90 9.61
N ASP A 97 -4.45 8.69 8.56
CA ASP A 97 -5.42 9.67 8.08
C ASP A 97 -6.71 8.99 7.61
N ILE A 98 -6.60 7.93 6.80
CA ILE A 98 -7.78 7.18 6.33
C ILE A 98 -8.53 6.53 7.49
N LEU A 99 -7.82 5.98 8.48
CA LEU A 99 -8.46 5.39 9.66
C LEU A 99 -9.25 6.42 10.48
N LYS A 100 -8.76 7.66 10.59
CA LYS A 100 -9.53 8.76 11.21
C LYS A 100 -10.80 9.09 10.42
N LEU A 101 -10.73 9.05 9.08
CA LEU A 101 -11.92 9.23 8.23
C LEU A 101 -12.93 8.08 8.43
N VAL A 102 -12.46 6.84 8.58
CA VAL A 102 -13.29 5.66 8.88
C VAL A 102 -13.98 5.81 10.24
N GLU A 103 -13.22 6.11 11.30
CA GLU A 103 -13.78 6.35 12.63
C GLU A 103 -14.82 7.47 12.61
N TYR A 104 -14.48 8.60 12.00
CA TYR A 104 -15.41 9.73 11.89
C TYR A 104 -16.70 9.34 11.16
N SER A 105 -16.59 8.56 10.08
CA SER A 105 -17.73 8.12 9.28
C SER A 105 -18.68 7.23 10.07
N ILE A 106 -18.14 6.30 10.86
CA ILE A 106 -18.93 5.44 11.76
C ILE A 106 -19.65 6.28 12.81
N LEU A 107 -18.94 7.18 13.50
CA LEU A 107 -19.48 7.99 14.58
C LEU A 107 -20.53 9.01 14.10
N ASN A 108 -20.40 9.52 12.88
CA ASN A 108 -21.23 10.60 12.34
C ASN A 108 -22.21 10.16 11.24
N ARG A 109 -22.42 8.85 11.04
CA ARG A 109 -23.20 8.28 9.91
C ARG A 109 -24.55 8.97 9.66
N LYS A 110 -25.27 9.40 10.71
CA LYS A 110 -26.62 9.98 10.55
C LYS A 110 -26.61 11.36 9.88
N LYS A 111 -25.49 12.08 9.93
CA LYS A 111 -25.38 13.46 9.44
C LYS A 111 -24.32 13.66 8.37
N ILE A 112 -23.48 12.67 8.11
CA ILE A 112 -22.28 12.83 7.27
C ILE A 112 -22.59 13.27 5.83
N ASN A 113 -23.72 12.83 5.26
CA ASN A 113 -24.13 13.26 3.92
C ASN A 113 -24.43 14.77 3.83
N LYS A 114 -24.73 15.44 4.95
CA LYS A 114 -24.94 16.90 4.97
C LYS A 114 -23.65 17.69 4.71
N SER A 115 -22.50 17.03 4.80
CA SER A 115 -21.19 17.61 4.55
C SER A 115 -20.71 17.42 3.11
N LEU A 116 -21.53 16.79 2.27
CA LEU A 116 -21.24 16.63 0.84
C LEU A 116 -21.64 17.89 0.08
N ILE A 117 -20.74 18.35 -0.79
CA ILE A 117 -20.93 19.48 -1.68
C ILE A 117 -20.69 19.03 -3.13
N PRO A 118 -21.34 19.67 -4.12
CA PRO A 118 -21.02 19.45 -5.53
C PRO A 118 -19.57 19.87 -5.82
N MET A 119 -18.82 18.99 -6.46
CA MET A 119 -17.44 19.22 -6.91
C MET A 119 -17.27 18.66 -8.31
N ASP A 120 -16.51 19.35 -9.16
CA ASP A 120 -16.16 18.84 -10.48
C ASP A 120 -15.04 17.81 -10.37
N TYR A 121 -15.24 16.63 -10.95
CA TYR A 121 -14.28 15.55 -11.06
C TYR A 121 -13.94 15.31 -12.53
N THR A 122 -12.64 15.39 -12.85
CA THR A 122 -12.14 15.11 -14.19
C THR A 122 -11.81 13.62 -14.29
N TYR A 123 -12.47 12.89 -15.19
CA TYR A 123 -12.35 11.43 -15.26
C TYR A 123 -11.72 10.92 -16.56
N SER A 124 -11.46 11.80 -17.53
CA SER A 124 -10.83 11.45 -18.81
C SER A 124 -9.60 12.31 -19.10
N TYR A 125 -8.71 11.78 -19.93
CA TYR A 125 -7.55 12.51 -20.47
C TYR A 125 -7.95 13.72 -21.33
N GLU A 126 -9.13 13.65 -21.95
CA GLU A 126 -9.67 14.72 -22.80
C GLU A 126 -10.21 15.89 -21.96
N GLY A 127 -10.22 15.75 -20.64
CA GLY A 127 -10.68 16.78 -19.71
C GLY A 127 -12.17 16.72 -19.43
N ASP A 128 -12.83 15.59 -19.69
CA ASP A 128 -14.25 15.42 -19.38
C ASP A 128 -14.48 15.51 -17.88
N LYS A 129 -15.50 16.28 -17.51
CA LYS A 129 -15.87 16.56 -16.13
C LYS A 129 -17.26 16.07 -15.84
N ILE A 130 -17.43 15.58 -14.62
CA ILE A 130 -18.73 15.33 -14.02
C ILE A 130 -18.81 16.04 -12.67
N THR A 131 -20.01 16.40 -12.27
CA THR A 131 -20.23 16.90 -10.91
C THR A 131 -20.54 15.73 -9.99
N VAL A 132 -19.74 15.57 -8.94
CA VAL A 132 -19.90 14.55 -7.89
C VAL A 132 -20.16 15.21 -6.54
N LEU A 133 -20.93 14.54 -5.68
CA LEU A 133 -21.10 14.95 -4.29
C LEU A 133 -19.97 14.38 -3.43
N ALA A 134 -19.10 15.26 -2.94
CA ALA A 134 -17.90 14.91 -2.19
C ALA A 134 -17.67 15.85 -1.01
N ASN A 135 -16.74 15.51 -0.13
CA ASN A 135 -16.37 16.36 0.99
C ASN A 135 -15.25 17.32 0.58
N SER A 136 -15.33 18.57 1.04
CA SER A 136 -14.29 19.56 0.78
C SER A 136 -12.98 19.19 1.49
N GLU A 137 -11.85 19.59 0.91
CA GLU A 137 -10.53 19.40 1.53
C GLU A 137 -10.47 19.97 2.96
N VAL A 138 -11.05 21.16 3.18
CA VAL A 138 -11.12 21.79 4.51
C VAL A 138 -11.85 20.89 5.51
N PHE A 139 -12.95 20.26 5.09
CA PHE A 139 -13.69 19.34 5.96
C PHE A 139 -12.86 18.10 6.30
N ILE A 140 -12.17 17.52 5.32
CA ILE A 140 -11.31 16.35 5.48
C ILE A 140 -10.13 16.65 6.41
N GLN A 141 -9.43 17.77 6.22
CA GLN A 141 -8.33 18.21 7.08
C GLN A 141 -8.77 18.41 8.53
N ASN A 142 -9.95 19.00 8.74
CA ASN A 142 -10.52 19.16 10.08
C ASN A 142 -10.79 17.83 10.80
N ILE A 143 -10.98 16.73 10.07
CA ILE A 143 -11.10 15.39 10.65
C ILE A 143 -9.71 14.82 10.95
N ILE A 144 -8.80 14.86 9.97
CA ILE A 144 -7.45 14.28 10.05
C ILE A 144 -6.60 14.93 11.16
N GLN A 145 -6.73 16.23 11.38
CA GLN A 145 -5.97 16.94 12.42
C GLN A 145 -6.41 16.58 13.84
N LYS A 146 -7.58 15.96 14.02
CA LYS A 146 -8.05 15.55 15.36
C LYS A 146 -7.27 14.34 15.84
N LYS A 147 -6.90 14.37 17.12
CA LYS A 147 -6.37 13.20 17.80
C LYS A 147 -7.47 12.16 17.96
N SER A 148 -7.11 10.88 17.78
CA SER A 148 -7.98 9.76 18.09
C SER A 148 -7.25 8.79 19.01
N ASN A 149 -7.82 8.58 20.19
CA ASN A 149 -7.28 7.61 21.14
C ASN A 149 -7.41 6.19 20.59
N LEU A 150 -8.55 5.87 19.94
CA LEU A 150 -8.78 4.57 19.34
C LEU A 150 -7.75 4.27 18.24
N ILE A 151 -7.48 5.23 17.34
CA ILE A 151 -6.48 5.01 16.29
C ILE A 151 -5.09 4.83 16.88
N ASN A 152 -4.69 5.67 17.84
CA ASN A 152 -3.38 5.54 18.49
C ASN A 152 -3.19 4.16 19.14
N GLU A 153 -4.23 3.60 19.76
CA GLU A 153 -4.17 2.27 20.37
C GLU A 153 -4.00 1.16 19.34
N ILE A 154 -4.75 1.20 18.21
CA ILE A 154 -4.76 0.06 17.26
C ILE A 154 -3.55 0.04 16.32
N ILE A 155 -2.87 1.18 16.11
CA ILE A 155 -1.69 1.23 15.23
C ILE A 155 -0.42 0.70 15.91
N ASP A 156 -0.44 0.54 17.23
CA ASP A 156 0.66 -0.04 18.00
C ASP A 156 0.74 -1.58 17.85
N ASP A 157 -0.32 -2.22 17.36
CA ASP A 157 -0.34 -3.64 17.07
C ASP A 157 0.41 -3.94 15.76
N GLU A 158 1.27 -4.97 15.76
CA GLU A 158 1.95 -5.42 14.55
C GLU A 158 0.98 -6.16 13.63
N ILE A 159 0.87 -5.69 12.39
CA ILE A 159 -0.01 -6.24 11.36
C ILE A 159 0.84 -7.02 10.37
N GLU A 160 0.65 -8.34 10.34
CA GLU A 160 1.27 -9.16 9.31
C GLU A 160 0.62 -8.91 7.95
N LEU A 161 1.45 -8.66 6.93
CA LEU A 161 1.01 -8.40 5.55
C LEU A 161 1.38 -9.55 4.62
N VAL A 162 2.59 -10.07 4.75
CA VAL A 162 3.11 -11.22 4.00
C VAL A 162 3.82 -12.17 4.96
N ASN A 163 3.57 -13.47 4.81
CA ASN A 163 4.30 -14.52 5.51
C ASN A 163 4.36 -15.78 4.63
N ASN A 164 5.51 -15.97 3.98
CA ASN A 164 5.72 -17.06 3.02
C ASN A 164 6.22 -18.36 3.69
N GLY A 165 6.24 -18.42 5.03
CA GLY A 165 6.69 -19.59 5.78
C GLY A 165 8.16 -19.52 6.20
N PHE A 166 8.63 -20.57 6.88
CA PHE A 166 9.92 -20.58 7.59
C PHE A 166 11.13 -20.28 6.69
N ILE A 167 11.99 -19.36 7.14
CA ILE A 167 13.16 -18.80 6.44
C ILE A 167 12.81 -18.02 5.17
N GLN A 168 11.52 -17.78 4.90
CA GLN A 168 11.05 -16.99 3.77
C GLN A 168 10.56 -15.61 4.22
N THR A 169 10.23 -14.79 3.25
CA THR A 169 9.72 -13.44 3.38
C THR A 169 8.65 -13.30 4.46
N ARG A 170 8.87 -12.34 5.36
CA ARG A 170 7.87 -11.81 6.28
C ARG A 170 7.87 -10.30 6.19
N ILE A 171 6.71 -9.72 5.88
CA ILE A 171 6.52 -8.27 5.90
C ILE A 171 5.39 -7.95 6.87
N SER A 172 5.64 -7.04 7.79
CA SER A 172 4.63 -6.51 8.70
C SER A 172 4.62 -4.98 8.69
N TRP A 173 3.61 -4.41 9.33
CA TRP A 173 3.50 -2.97 9.55
C TRP A 173 3.14 -2.70 11.00
N LYS A 174 3.74 -1.68 11.60
CA LYS A 174 3.46 -1.24 12.96
C LYS A 174 3.81 0.24 13.09
N ASN A 175 2.93 1.01 13.72
CA ASN A 175 3.18 2.41 14.07
C ASN A 175 3.73 3.26 12.90
N ASP A 176 3.07 3.20 11.74
CA ASP A 176 3.45 3.94 10.52
C ASP A 176 4.77 3.51 9.88
N GLU A 177 5.26 2.32 10.22
CA GLU A 177 6.49 1.75 9.66
C GLU A 177 6.25 0.35 9.08
N PHE A 178 6.78 0.12 7.89
CA PHE A 178 6.92 -1.21 7.30
C PHE A 178 8.16 -1.90 7.85
N ILE A 179 8.03 -3.20 8.12
CA ILE A 179 9.05 -4.05 8.69
C ILE A 179 9.26 -5.21 7.72
N PHE A 180 10.40 -5.22 7.06
CA PHE A 180 10.85 -6.30 6.19
C PHE A 180 11.74 -7.26 6.99
N GLY A 181 11.52 -8.56 6.84
CA GLY A 181 12.31 -9.58 7.52
C GLY A 181 12.04 -10.97 6.96
N PHE A 182 12.46 -11.98 7.72
CA PHE A 182 12.21 -13.38 7.42
C PHE A 182 11.42 -14.03 8.57
N ASN A 183 10.63 -15.05 8.24
CA ASN A 183 9.91 -15.80 9.24
C ASN A 183 10.84 -16.81 9.89
N GLU A 184 11.24 -16.53 11.13
CA GLU A 184 12.14 -17.37 11.92
C GLU A 184 11.40 -18.45 12.72
N ILE A 185 10.07 -18.51 12.64
CA ILE A 185 9.28 -19.49 13.40
C ILE A 185 9.35 -20.83 12.65
N PRO A 186 10.02 -21.86 13.21
CA PRO A 186 10.14 -23.15 12.55
C PRO A 186 8.78 -23.89 12.54
N PRO A 187 8.54 -24.76 11.55
CA PRO A 187 7.41 -25.69 11.58
C PRO A 187 7.46 -26.58 12.82
N SER A 188 6.29 -26.99 13.32
CA SER A 188 6.12 -27.66 14.61
C SER A 188 6.81 -29.03 14.75
N ASN A 189 7.30 -29.63 13.66
CA ASN A 189 7.88 -30.97 13.63
C ASN A 189 9.22 -30.97 12.87
N GLY A 190 10.33 -30.66 13.54
CA GLY A 190 11.66 -30.85 12.97
C GLY A 190 12.79 -30.26 13.82
N ASN A 191 14.01 -30.72 13.53
CA ASN A 191 15.24 -30.12 14.05
C ASN A 191 15.71 -29.05 13.06
N TYR A 192 15.22 -27.84 13.24
CA TYR A 192 15.60 -26.70 12.42
C TYR A 192 16.74 -25.92 13.08
N ILE A 193 17.65 -25.38 12.26
CA ILE A 193 18.70 -24.48 12.73
C ILE A 193 18.02 -23.18 13.14
N ASP A 194 18.40 -22.63 14.30
CA ASP A 194 17.99 -21.29 14.71
C ASP A 194 18.63 -20.27 13.76
N VAL A 195 17.81 -19.70 12.87
CA VAL A 195 18.24 -18.68 11.91
C VAL A 195 17.79 -17.34 12.44
N LYS A 196 18.75 -16.57 12.96
CA LYS A 196 18.53 -15.16 13.29
C LYS A 196 18.79 -14.31 12.06
N SER A 197 17.80 -13.51 11.71
CA SER A 197 17.81 -12.52 10.65
C SER A 197 17.51 -11.16 11.26
N GLU A 198 18.16 -10.14 10.72
CA GLU A 198 17.85 -8.76 11.07
C GLU A 198 16.53 -8.34 10.42
N LYS A 199 15.95 -7.25 10.91
CA LYS A 199 14.76 -6.62 10.33
C LYS A 199 15.13 -5.27 9.74
N TYR A 200 14.58 -4.97 8.57
CA TYR A 200 14.72 -3.66 7.94
C TYR A 200 13.42 -2.86 8.08
N VAL A 201 13.52 -1.64 8.62
CA VAL A 201 12.37 -0.80 8.94
C VAL A 201 12.41 0.50 8.13
N LEU A 202 11.27 0.87 7.56
CA LEU A 202 11.11 2.12 6.81
C LEU A 202 9.66 2.62 6.89
N ARG A 203 9.47 3.94 6.90
CA ARG A 203 8.14 4.55 6.96
C ARG A 203 7.34 4.35 5.69
N ASP A 204 7.99 4.48 4.55
CA ASP A 204 7.34 4.37 3.24
C ASP A 204 8.34 3.97 2.16
N PHE A 205 7.82 3.48 1.05
CA PHE A 205 8.59 3.11 -0.14
C PHE A 205 7.73 3.25 -1.40
N LYS A 206 8.33 3.21 -2.58
CA LYS A 206 7.60 3.19 -3.84
C LYS A 206 7.08 1.78 -4.13
N TYR A 207 7.99 0.82 -4.25
CA TYR A 207 7.69 -0.60 -4.43
C TYR A 207 8.85 -1.48 -3.92
N TYR A 208 8.61 -2.77 -3.77
CA TYR A 208 9.68 -3.75 -3.61
C TYR A 208 9.56 -4.87 -4.64
N ILE A 209 10.66 -5.57 -4.87
CA ILE A 209 10.74 -6.77 -5.69
C ILE A 209 11.21 -7.93 -4.81
N GLU A 210 10.44 -9.02 -4.79
CA GLU A 210 10.83 -10.28 -4.15
C GLU A 210 11.45 -11.22 -5.20
N SER A 211 12.57 -11.87 -4.86
CA SER A 211 13.16 -12.88 -5.75
C SER A 211 12.45 -14.23 -5.62
N MET A 212 12.01 -14.82 -6.74
CA MET A 212 11.41 -16.17 -6.74
C MET A 212 12.35 -17.27 -6.29
N TRP A 213 13.65 -17.07 -6.52
CA TRP A 213 14.66 -18.12 -6.44
C TRP A 213 15.54 -17.98 -5.20
N HIS A 214 15.46 -16.83 -4.52
CA HIS A 214 16.35 -16.50 -3.41
C HIS A 214 15.61 -15.69 -2.35
N ASN A 215 16.06 -15.85 -1.10
CA ASN A 215 15.48 -15.15 0.04
C ASN A 215 16.09 -13.73 0.17
N PHE A 216 15.71 -12.80 -0.71
CA PHE A 216 16.05 -11.39 -0.60
C PHE A 216 14.98 -10.47 -1.19
N PHE A 217 15.05 -9.20 -0.79
CA PHE A 217 14.26 -8.10 -1.33
C PHE A 217 15.16 -7.09 -2.04
N VAL A 218 14.61 -6.47 -3.08
CA VAL A 218 15.08 -5.16 -3.54
C VAL A 218 13.97 -4.16 -3.27
N ILE A 219 14.21 -3.24 -2.34
CA ILE A 219 13.24 -2.25 -1.89
C ILE A 219 13.60 -0.92 -2.53
N PHE A 220 12.65 -0.25 -3.17
CA PHE A 220 12.83 1.07 -3.78
C PHE A 220 12.13 2.13 -2.92
N PRO A 221 12.85 2.91 -2.09
CA PRO A 221 12.27 4.04 -1.38
C PRO A 221 11.69 5.08 -2.34
N ASP A 222 12.35 5.28 -3.49
CA ASP A 222 11.99 6.22 -4.54
C ASP A 222 12.50 5.71 -5.91
N PRO A 223 12.18 6.38 -7.05
CA PRO A 223 12.60 5.90 -8.38
C PRO A 223 14.13 5.84 -8.60
N ALA A 224 14.93 6.60 -7.86
CA ALA A 224 16.36 6.76 -8.08
C ALA A 224 17.21 5.97 -7.08
N ASN A 225 16.59 5.34 -6.08
CA ASN A 225 17.32 4.63 -5.04
C ASN A 225 16.72 3.25 -4.77
N PHE A 226 17.59 2.28 -4.46
CA PHE A 226 17.16 0.96 -4.00
C PHE A 226 18.01 0.47 -2.82
N ILE A 227 17.48 -0.53 -2.13
CA ILE A 227 18.11 -1.22 -1.01
C ILE A 227 18.02 -2.71 -1.28
N TYR A 228 19.15 -3.40 -1.22
CA TYR A 228 19.18 -4.86 -1.19
C TYR A 228 19.07 -5.33 0.27
N PHE A 229 18.21 -6.29 0.56
CA PHE A 229 18.03 -6.82 1.90
C PHE A 229 17.89 -8.35 1.87
N ASP A 230 18.81 -9.06 2.53
CA ASP A 230 18.82 -10.53 2.65
C ASP A 230 18.85 -11.03 4.09
N GLY A 231 18.34 -10.21 5.03
CA GLY A 231 18.24 -10.56 6.45
C GLY A 231 19.53 -10.27 7.22
N ARG A 232 20.47 -9.53 6.62
CA ARG A 232 21.75 -9.17 7.23
C ARG A 232 22.06 -7.69 7.00
N ASP A 233 22.19 -6.94 8.09
CA ASP A 233 22.46 -5.50 8.05
C ASP A 233 23.74 -5.14 7.29
N GLU A 234 24.76 -6.00 7.33
CA GLU A 234 26.01 -5.80 6.60
C GLU A 234 25.85 -5.70 5.07
N ASN A 235 24.72 -6.19 4.52
CA ASN A 235 24.38 -6.12 3.11
C ASN A 235 23.31 -5.07 2.79
N THR A 236 22.72 -4.43 3.81
CA THR A 236 21.62 -3.47 3.66
C THR A 236 22.14 -2.06 3.43
N PHE A 237 22.30 -1.67 2.17
CA PHE A 237 22.82 -0.34 1.79
C PHE A 237 21.96 0.31 0.73
N LEU A 238 21.72 1.61 0.91
CA LEU A 238 21.12 2.44 -0.12
C LEU A 238 22.08 2.53 -1.31
N GLN A 239 21.55 2.29 -2.49
CA GLN A 239 22.24 2.36 -3.77
C GLN A 239 21.53 3.37 -4.65
N HIS A 240 22.30 4.26 -5.27
CA HIS A 240 21.78 5.29 -6.15
C HIS A 240 21.90 4.87 -7.61
N ILE A 241 20.83 5.09 -8.36
CA ILE A 241 20.73 4.87 -9.79
C ILE A 241 20.84 6.22 -10.48
N ASN A 242 21.83 6.37 -11.35
CA ASN A 242 22.12 7.64 -12.00
C ASN A 242 21.19 7.95 -13.20
N ASP A 243 20.55 6.92 -13.77
CA ASP A 243 19.66 7.06 -14.91
C ASP A 243 18.21 7.27 -14.47
N THR A 244 17.51 8.21 -15.14
CA THR A 244 16.07 8.42 -14.94
C THR A 244 15.29 7.47 -15.84
N VAL A 245 14.77 6.38 -15.27
CA VAL A 245 13.85 5.47 -15.97
C VAL A 245 12.41 5.88 -15.70
N ASN A 246 11.75 6.44 -16.70
CA ASN A 246 10.36 6.91 -16.61
C ASN A 246 9.37 5.75 -16.79
N ASP A 247 9.20 4.95 -15.74
CA ASP A 247 8.16 3.93 -15.65
C ASP A 247 7.56 3.88 -14.23
N LEU A 248 6.35 3.32 -14.10
CA LEU A 248 5.72 3.02 -12.82
C LEU A 248 6.61 2.05 -12.03
N TYR A 249 7.09 1.01 -12.72
CA TYR A 249 8.00 -0.01 -12.20
C TYR A 249 9.30 -0.01 -13.03
N PRO A 250 10.22 0.91 -12.74
CA PRO A 250 11.37 1.15 -13.60
C PRO A 250 12.29 -0.07 -13.70
N PHE A 251 12.36 -0.92 -12.68
CA PHE A 251 13.27 -2.04 -12.66
C PHE A 251 12.55 -3.36 -12.35
N ARG A 252 13.05 -4.43 -12.96
CA ARG A 252 12.75 -5.83 -12.63
C ARG A 252 14.02 -6.58 -12.27
N LEU A 253 13.90 -7.70 -11.57
CA LEU A 253 15.01 -8.61 -11.35
C LEU A 253 15.27 -9.44 -12.60
N GLY A 254 16.54 -9.59 -12.98
CA GLY A 254 16.95 -10.60 -13.96
C GLY A 254 16.76 -12.01 -13.39
N ASN A 255 16.34 -12.95 -14.24
CA ASN A 255 16.21 -14.35 -13.87
C ASN A 255 17.57 -15.05 -13.76
N ASP A 256 18.60 -14.49 -14.38
CA ASP A 256 19.92 -15.10 -14.47
C ASP A 256 20.74 -14.89 -13.20
N ILE A 257 21.24 -15.99 -12.63
CA ILE A 257 22.22 -15.97 -11.55
C ILE A 257 23.61 -15.85 -12.18
N ILE A 258 24.21 -14.66 -12.17
CA ILE A 258 25.63 -14.54 -12.52
C ILE A 258 26.48 -15.17 -11.41
N THR A 259 26.19 -14.85 -10.15
CA THR A 259 26.71 -15.52 -8.94
C THR A 259 25.79 -15.22 -7.74
N ASN A 260 25.94 -15.94 -6.62
CA ASN A 260 25.20 -15.66 -5.36
C ASN A 260 25.41 -14.24 -4.79
N ASN A 261 26.38 -13.47 -5.31
CA ASN A 261 26.70 -12.12 -4.83
C ASN A 261 26.27 -11.01 -5.79
N VAL A 262 25.63 -11.35 -6.91
CA VAL A 262 25.29 -10.39 -7.96
C VAL A 262 23.78 -10.39 -8.17
N VAL A 263 23.20 -9.19 -8.18
CA VAL A 263 21.80 -8.94 -8.54
C VAL A 263 21.76 -8.16 -9.85
N LEU A 264 20.92 -8.62 -10.77
CA LEU A 264 20.66 -7.94 -12.04
C LEU A 264 19.38 -7.13 -11.93
N LEU A 265 19.50 -5.81 -12.11
CA LEU A 265 18.37 -4.90 -12.22
C LEU A 265 18.21 -4.51 -13.68
N ILE A 266 17.12 -4.93 -14.30
CA ILE A 266 16.85 -4.73 -15.72
C ILE A 266 15.75 -3.67 -15.84
N PRO A 267 15.98 -2.55 -16.54
CA PRO A 267 14.93 -1.59 -16.86
C PRO A 267 13.90 -2.17 -17.85
N TYR A 268 12.66 -1.67 -17.81
CA TYR A 268 11.57 -2.26 -18.61
C TYR A 268 11.68 -1.95 -20.12
N LYS A 269 12.33 -0.85 -20.52
CA LYS A 269 12.34 -0.33 -21.91
C LYS A 269 13.68 0.18 -22.40
N ASP A 270 14.77 -0.17 -21.72
CA ASP A 270 16.10 0.35 -22.05
C ASP A 270 17.08 -0.78 -22.37
N ASP A 271 18.01 -0.49 -23.29
CA ASP A 271 19.07 -1.39 -23.74
C ASP A 271 20.29 -1.33 -22.80
N PHE A 272 20.06 -1.36 -21.50
CA PHE A 272 21.12 -1.48 -20.50
C PHE A 272 20.63 -2.30 -19.31
N PHE A 273 21.54 -2.72 -18.45
CA PHE A 273 21.16 -3.29 -17.15
C PHE A 273 22.17 -2.91 -16.09
N TYR A 274 21.73 -3.02 -14.85
CA TYR A 274 22.54 -2.77 -13.68
C TYR A 274 22.98 -4.09 -13.05
N VAL A 275 24.28 -4.17 -12.75
CA VAL A 275 24.91 -5.26 -12.00
C VAL A 275 25.23 -4.74 -10.61
N TYR A 276 24.52 -5.24 -9.61
CA TYR A 276 24.79 -4.92 -8.21
C TYR A 276 25.56 -6.05 -7.54
N HIS A 277 26.78 -5.77 -7.08
CA HIS A 277 27.60 -6.74 -6.36
C HIS A 277 27.49 -6.53 -4.84
N LYS A 278 26.68 -7.33 -4.14
CA LYS A 278 26.30 -7.13 -2.74
C LYS A 278 27.48 -6.98 -1.76
N LYS A 279 28.49 -7.85 -1.84
CA LYS A 279 29.67 -7.77 -0.95
C LYS A 279 30.54 -6.53 -1.18
N LYS A 280 30.61 -6.06 -2.43
CA LYS A 280 31.40 -4.88 -2.80
C LYS A 280 30.60 -3.60 -2.64
N LYS A 281 29.28 -3.71 -2.46
CA LYS A 281 28.32 -2.59 -2.42
C LYS A 281 28.50 -1.68 -3.63
N LEU A 282 28.71 -2.32 -4.78
CA LEU A 282 29.07 -1.66 -6.03
C LEU A 282 27.96 -1.92 -7.05
N LEU A 283 27.38 -0.84 -7.54
CA LEU A 283 26.45 -0.83 -8.65
C LEU A 283 27.20 -0.42 -9.93
N GLN A 284 27.06 -1.21 -10.99
CA GLN A 284 27.65 -0.91 -12.29
C GLN A 284 26.59 -0.98 -13.38
N LYS A 285 26.53 0.05 -14.23
CA LYS A 285 25.74 0.03 -15.45
C LYS A 285 26.51 -0.72 -16.54
N ILE A 286 25.82 -1.56 -17.29
CA ILE A 286 26.33 -2.25 -18.48
C ILE A 286 25.46 -1.81 -19.66
N GLU A 287 26.11 -1.25 -20.68
CA GLU A 287 25.54 -0.83 -21.97
C GLU A 287 25.76 -1.89 -23.04
#